data_AF-A0A537SDF4-F1
#
_entry.id   AF-A0A537SDF4-F1
#
_cell.length_a   1.000
_cell.length_b   1.000
_cell.length_c   1.000
_cell.angle_alpha   90.00
_cell.angle_beta   90.00
_cell.angle_gamma   90.00
#
_symmetry.space_group_name_H-M   'P 1'
#
loop_
_entity.id
_entity.type
_entity.pdbx_description
1 polymer ?
#
loop_
_entity_poly.entity_id
_entity_poly.type
_entity_poly.pdbx_seq_one_letter_code
_entity_poly.pdbx_strand_id
1 'polypeptide(L)'
;MNPFITRPEYSQFMLLIAVAIIVVNVLLIAFGPDARSVQTSYAFDSFLVGPLIIDATKVYAGAATLVITAALFAFFQFAPLGKAIRACADNYTGALIVGLNVKHLYALTF
;
A
#
# COMPACT_ATOMS: atom_id res chain seq x y z
N MET A 1 -21.11 -29.84 -1.57
CA MET A 1 -20.76 -29.66 -3.01
C MET A 1 -20.52 -28.17 -3.24
N ASN A 2 -19.26 -27.74 -3.27
CA ASN A 2 -18.88 -26.33 -3.44
C ASN A 2 -18.24 -26.16 -4.83
N PRO A 3 -18.90 -25.55 -5.82
CA PRO A 3 -18.50 -25.66 -7.24
C PRO A 3 -17.36 -24.73 -7.67
N PHE A 4 -16.55 -24.20 -6.74
CA PHE A 4 -15.49 -23.22 -7.03
C PHE A 4 -14.06 -23.73 -6.83
N ILE A 5 -13.87 -24.98 -6.41
CA ILE A 5 -12.55 -25.53 -6.01
C ILE A 5 -11.75 -26.19 -7.15
N THR A 6 -12.31 -26.29 -8.36
CA THR A 6 -11.65 -26.92 -9.54
C THR A 6 -11.31 -25.94 -10.66
N ARG A 7 -11.08 -24.65 -10.35
CA ARG A 7 -10.57 -23.68 -11.33
C ARG A 7 -9.04 -23.61 -11.19
N PRO A 8 -8.27 -23.72 -12.30
CA PRO A 8 -6.81 -23.70 -12.23
C PRO A 8 -6.33 -22.37 -11.62
N GLU A 9 -5.42 -22.47 -10.66
CA GLU A 9 -4.93 -21.37 -9.82
C GLU A 9 -4.50 -20.14 -10.63
N TYR A 10 -3.93 -20.39 -11.82
CA TYR A 10 -3.52 -19.38 -12.79
C TYR A 10 -4.63 -18.44 -13.25
N SER A 11 -5.88 -18.90 -13.35
CA SER A 11 -7.01 -18.06 -13.77
C SER A 11 -7.37 -17.00 -12.74
N GLN A 12 -7.23 -17.31 -11.44
CA GLN A 12 -7.46 -16.35 -10.37
C GLN A 12 -6.37 -15.28 -10.34
N PHE A 13 -5.11 -15.67 -10.50
CA PHE A 13 -4.00 -14.72 -10.61
C PHE A 13 -4.13 -13.81 -11.83
N MET A 14 -4.48 -14.36 -13.00
CA MET A 14 -4.66 -13.58 -14.23
C MET A 14 -5.78 -12.56 -14.11
N LEU A 15 -6.89 -12.91 -13.44
CA LEU A 15 -7.98 -11.98 -13.18
C LEU A 15 -7.55 -10.85 -12.23
N LEU A 16 -6.81 -11.16 -11.17
CA LEU A 16 -6.34 -10.16 -10.22
C LEU A 16 -5.33 -9.19 -10.86
N ILE A 17 -4.42 -9.71 -11.69
CA ILE A 17 -3.49 -8.91 -12.50
C ILE A 17 -4.25 -8.02 -13.49
N ALA A 18 -5.24 -8.56 -14.21
CA ALA A 18 -6.03 -7.78 -15.15
C ALA A 18 -6.77 -6.62 -14.46
N VAL A 19 -7.39 -6.89 -13.30
CA VAL A 19 -8.05 -5.85 -12.50
C VAL A 19 -7.05 -4.80 -12.01
N ALA A 20 -5.88 -5.23 -11.52
CA ALA A 20 -4.83 -4.30 -11.08
C ALA A 20 -4.36 -3.38 -12.21
N ILE A 21 -4.15 -3.92 -13.41
CA ILE A 21 -3.79 -3.14 -14.60
C ILE A 21 -4.88 -2.11 -14.94
N ILE A 22 -6.15 -2.51 -14.91
CA ILE A 22 -7.27 -1.60 -15.16
C ILE A 22 -7.27 -0.46 -14.13
N VAL A 23 -7.18 -0.78 -12.84
CA VAL A 23 -7.18 0.23 -11.77
C VAL A 23 -6.01 1.20 -11.92
N VAL A 24 -4.79 0.69 -12.17
CA VAL A 24 -3.60 1.53 -12.38
C VAL A 24 -3.81 2.46 -13.58
N ASN A 25 -4.27 1.95 -14.72
CA ASN A 25 -4.50 2.77 -15.90
C ASN A 25 -5.63 3.79 -15.70
N VAL A 26 -6.70 3.43 -14.99
CA VAL A 26 -7.77 4.36 -14.62
C VAL A 26 -7.24 5.47 -13.72
N LEU A 27 -6.38 5.16 -12.74
CA LEU A 27 -5.71 6.17 -11.92
C LEU A 27 -4.79 7.06 -12.76
N LEU A 28 -4.03 6.50 -13.69
CA LEU A 28 -3.18 7.29 -14.60
C LEU A 28 -4.00 8.21 -15.51
N ILE A 29 -5.18 7.77 -15.96
CA ILE A 29 -6.11 8.62 -16.74
C ILE A 29 -6.72 9.72 -15.85
N ALA A 30 -7.14 9.37 -14.63
CA ALA A 30 -7.84 10.30 -13.73
C ALA A 30 -6.91 11.35 -13.10
N PHE A 31 -5.72 10.94 -12.65
CA PHE A 31 -4.76 11.80 -11.95
C PHE A 31 -3.62 12.29 -12.86
N GLY A 32 -3.44 11.68 -14.03
CA GLY A 32 -2.31 11.90 -14.92
C GLY A 32 -1.15 10.95 -14.60
N PRO A 33 -0.38 10.50 -15.61
CA PRO A 33 0.82 9.68 -15.41
C PRO A 33 2.01 10.47 -14.89
N ASP A 34 1.93 11.80 -14.96
CA ASP A 34 2.96 12.69 -14.49
C ASP A 34 2.82 12.91 -12.98
N ALA A 35 3.90 12.64 -12.24
CA ALA A 35 4.04 13.17 -10.89
C ALA A 35 3.98 14.70 -11.00
N ARG A 36 2.79 15.29 -10.78
CA ARG A 36 2.61 16.74 -10.83
C ARG A 36 3.57 17.35 -9.83
N SER A 37 4.66 17.92 -10.34
CA SER A 37 5.50 18.81 -9.58
C SER A 37 4.60 19.96 -9.18
N VAL A 38 4.33 20.03 -7.89
CA VAL A 38 3.51 21.07 -7.32
C VAL A 38 4.28 22.36 -7.50
N GLN A 39 3.96 23.13 -8.55
CA GLN A 39 4.34 24.53 -8.72
C GLN A 39 3.66 25.33 -7.61
N THR A 40 4.15 25.20 -6.38
CA THR A 40 3.74 25.98 -5.22
C THR A 40 4.69 27.14 -5.04
N SER A 41 4.26 28.18 -4.33
CA SER A 41 5.04 29.40 -4.05
C SER A 41 6.39 29.16 -3.33
N TYR A 42 6.71 27.93 -2.93
CA TYR A 42 8.01 27.48 -2.40
C TYR A 42 8.94 26.84 -3.45
N ALA A 43 8.50 26.71 -4.71
CA ALA A 43 9.28 26.09 -5.79
C ALA A 43 10.60 26.83 -6.12
N PHE A 44 10.78 28.06 -5.60
CA PHE A 44 12.01 28.82 -5.73
C PHE A 44 12.95 28.71 -4.53
N ASP A 45 12.53 28.07 -3.43
CA ASP A 45 13.41 27.87 -2.26
C ASP A 45 14.19 26.55 -2.45
N SER A 46 15.27 26.65 -3.22
CA SER A 46 16.20 25.55 -3.46
C SER A 46 17.32 25.61 -2.44
N PHE A 47 17.55 24.52 -1.71
CA PHE A 47 18.75 24.40 -0.89
C PHE A 47 19.94 24.12 -1.82
N LEU A 48 20.79 25.13 -2.01
CA LEU A 48 22.08 24.98 -2.68
C LEU A 48 23.03 24.22 -1.75
N VAL A 49 23.24 22.93 -2.03
CA VAL A 49 24.27 22.12 -1.38
C VAL A 49 25.42 21.95 -2.39
N GLY A 50 26.32 22.93 -2.42
CA GLY A 50 27.41 22.97 -3.42
C GLY A 50 26.88 23.17 -4.85
N PRO A 51 27.28 22.36 -5.85
CA PRO A 51 26.76 22.45 -7.23
C PRO A 51 25.41 21.75 -7.43
N LEU A 52 24.84 21.13 -6.38
CA LEU A 52 23.62 20.34 -6.47
C LEU A 52 22.41 21.18 -6.03
N ILE A 53 21.46 21.37 -6.93
CA ILE A 53 20.17 22.01 -6.64
C ILE A 53 19.22 20.92 -6.15
N ILE A 54 18.94 20.91 -4.86
CA ILE A 54 17.94 20.00 -4.26
C ILE A 54 16.66 20.80 -4.04
N ASP A 55 15.61 20.38 -4.76
CA ASP A 55 14.27 20.92 -4.63
C ASP A 55 13.70 20.57 -3.24
N ALA A 56 13.37 21.59 -2.44
CA ALA A 56 12.81 21.42 -1.11
C ALA A 56 11.54 20.55 -1.12
N THR A 57 10.75 20.62 -2.19
CA THR A 57 9.55 19.78 -2.38
C THR A 57 9.88 18.30 -2.37
N LYS A 58 10.99 17.91 -3.02
CA LYS A 58 11.45 16.52 -3.08
C LYS A 58 11.98 16.05 -1.74
N VAL A 59 12.61 16.94 -0.96
CA VAL A 59 13.08 16.63 0.40
C VAL A 59 11.90 16.38 1.33
N TYR A 60 10.89 17.25 1.33
CA TYR A 60 9.68 17.05 2.13
C TYR A 60 8.89 15.82 1.69
N ALA A 61 8.75 15.58 0.39
CA ALA A 61 8.09 14.37 -0.13
C ALA A 61 8.84 13.10 0.28
N GLY A 62 10.18 13.09 0.20
CA GLY A 62 11.03 12.00 0.65
C GLY A 62 10.92 11.76 2.15
N ALA A 63 10.97 12.83 2.95
CA ALA A 63 10.81 12.76 4.40
C ALA A 63 9.41 12.25 4.79
N ALA A 64 8.35 12.77 4.16
CA ALA A 64 6.98 12.31 4.40
C ALA A 64 6.82 10.82 4.05
N THR A 65 7.40 10.37 2.93
CA THR A 65 7.39 8.97 2.55
C THR A 65 8.08 8.11 3.60
N LEU A 66 9.28 8.48 4.05
CA LEU A 66 10.00 7.77 5.11
C LEU A 66 9.19 7.70 6.41
N VAL A 67 8.55 8.79 6.81
CA VAL A 67 7.71 8.85 8.01
C VAL A 67 6.52 7.90 7.88
N ILE A 68 5.80 7.95 6.76
CA ILE A 68 4.61 7.09 6.53
C ILE A 68 5.03 5.62 6.46
N THR A 69 6.10 5.30 5.74
CA THR A 69 6.63 3.94 5.66
C THR A 69 7.04 3.42 7.04
N ALA A 70 7.76 4.23 7.83
CA ALA A 70 8.15 3.87 9.19
C ALA A 70 6.92 3.68 10.10
N ALA A 71 5.91 4.53 9.97
CA ALA A 71 4.67 4.43 10.74
C ALA A 71 3.90 3.14 10.39
N LEU A 72 3.74 2.81 9.11
CA LEU A 72 3.11 1.56 8.68
C LEU A 72 3.91 0.35 9.12
N PHE A 73 5.23 0.38 8.98
CA PHE A 73 6.11 -0.68 9.46
C PHE A 73 5.93 -0.90 10.97
N ALA A 74 5.94 0.18 11.75
CA ALA A 74 5.73 0.11 13.19
C ALA A 74 4.33 -0.41 13.54
N PHE A 75 3.30 0.00 12.81
CA PHE A 75 1.94 -0.51 12.98
C PHE A 75 1.87 -2.02 12.77
N PHE A 76 2.38 -2.53 11.64
CA PHE A 76 2.37 -3.97 11.39
C PHE A 76 3.26 -4.73 12.37
N GLN A 77 4.41 -4.18 12.76
CA GLN A 77 5.40 -4.87 13.59
C GLN A 77 5.09 -4.85 15.08
N PHE A 78 4.52 -3.77 15.61
CA PHE A 78 4.33 -3.60 17.04
C PHE A 78 2.86 -3.64 17.46
N ALA A 79 1.93 -3.13 16.64
CA ALA A 79 0.53 -3.10 17.03
C ALA A 79 -0.08 -4.51 17.05
N PRO A 80 -0.84 -4.87 18.10
CA PRO A 80 -1.48 -6.19 18.20
C PRO A 80 -2.47 -6.43 17.04
N LEU A 81 -3.14 -5.37 16.58
CA LEU A 81 -4.05 -5.42 15.43
C LEU A 81 -3.28 -5.71 14.13
N GLY A 82 -2.15 -5.02 13.88
CA GLY A 82 -1.30 -5.28 12.71
C GLY A 82 -0.69 -6.68 12.69
N LYS A 83 -0.26 -7.20 13.86
CA LYS A 83 0.19 -8.60 14.01
C LYS A 83 -0.93 -9.59 13.74
N ALA A 84 -2.15 -9.33 14.23
CA ALA A 84 -3.29 -10.19 14.01
C ALA A 84 -3.70 -10.23 12.53
N ILE A 85 -3.69 -9.10 11.82
CA ILE A 85 -3.92 -9.06 10.36
C ILE A 85 -2.90 -9.93 9.63
N ARG A 86 -1.61 -9.79 9.96
CA ARG A 86 -0.54 -10.59 9.33
C ARG A 86 -0.68 -12.08 9.63
N ALA A 87 -1.00 -12.46 10.87
CA ALA A 87 -1.25 -13.85 11.24
C ALA A 87 -2.46 -14.45 10.48
N CYS A 88 -3.54 -13.68 10.31
CA CYS A 88 -4.69 -14.09 9.50
C CYS A 88 -4.36 -14.25 8.01
N ALA A 89 -3.48 -13.40 7.47
CA ALA A 89 -3.02 -13.46 6.09
C ALA A 89 -2.10 -14.66 5.83
N ASP A 90 -1.22 -14.98 6.79
CA ASP A 90 -0.30 -16.12 6.69
C ASP A 90 -1.04 -17.47 6.80
N ASN A 91 -1.98 -17.60 7.75
CA ASN A 91 -2.80 -18.80 7.88
C ASN A 91 -4.16 -18.51 8.52
N TYR A 92 -5.18 -18.38 7.68
CA TYR A 92 -6.56 -18.15 8.09
C TYR A 92 -7.07 -19.20 9.09
N THR A 93 -6.85 -20.49 8.82
CA THR A 93 -7.31 -21.59 9.68
C THR A 93 -6.58 -21.59 11.03
N GLY A 94 -5.27 -21.32 11.00
CA GLY A 94 -4.45 -21.20 12.22
C GLY A 94 -4.90 -20.04 13.10
N ALA A 95 -5.21 -18.88 12.50
CA ALA A 95 -5.71 -17.70 13.21
C ALA A 95 -7.05 -17.97 13.93
N LEU A 96 -7.96 -18.73 13.30
CA LEU A 96 -9.23 -19.14 13.91
C LEU A 96 -9.03 -20.06 15.13
N ILE A 97 -8.10 -21.02 15.03
CA ILE A 97 -7.82 -21.98 16.12
C ILE A 97 -7.22 -21.27 17.34
N VAL A 98 -6.37 -20.26 17.13
CA VAL A 98 -5.78 -19.43 18.21
C VAL A 98 -6.80 -18.45 18.83
N GLY A 99 -8.01 -18.36 18.26
CA GLY A 99 -9.10 -17.54 18.81
C GLY A 99 -9.06 -16.08 18.36
N LEU A 100 -8.34 -15.75 17.28
CA LEU A 100 -8.41 -14.41 16.69
C LEU A 100 -9.81 -14.19 16.10
N ASN A 101 -10.41 -13.03 16.35
CA ASN A 101 -11.70 -12.67 15.77
C ASN A 101 -11.54 -12.24 14.32
N VAL A 102 -11.34 -13.22 13.44
CA VAL A 102 -11.03 -12.99 12.02
C VAL A 102 -12.15 -12.22 11.33
N LYS A 103 -13.43 -12.41 11.71
CA LYS A 103 -14.56 -11.61 11.16
C LYS A 103 -14.41 -10.11 11.42
N HIS A 104 -14.00 -9.74 12.63
CA HIS A 104 -13.84 -8.33 13.00
C HIS A 104 -12.59 -7.72 12.33
N LEU A 105 -11.52 -8.49 12.22
CA LEU A 105 -10.32 -8.08 11.50
C LEU A 105 -10.59 -7.92 10.00
N TYR A 106 -11.37 -8.83 9.40
CA TYR A 106 -11.75 -8.75 7.98
C TYR A 106 -12.58 -7.51 7.69
N ALA A 107 -13.54 -7.16 8.56
CA ALA A 107 -14.38 -5.96 8.43
C ALA A 107 -13.61 -4.64 8.64
N LEU A 108 -12.42 -4.68 9.25
CA LEU A 108 -11.54 -3.51 9.41
C LEU A 108 -10.60 -3.32 8.21
N THR A 109 -10.31 -4.39 7.47
CA THR A 109 -9.35 -4.39 6.36
C THR A 109 -9.97 -4.36 4.97
N PHE A 110 -11.23 -4.79 4.83
CA PHE A 110 -12.02 -4.81 3.59
C PHE A 110 -13.28 -3.97 3.74
#